data_AF-A0A8S9PBP7-F1
#
_entry.id   AF-A0A8S9PBP7-F1
#
_cell.length_a   1.000
_cell.length_b   1.000
_cell.length_c   1.000
_cell.angle_alpha   90.00
_cell.angle_beta   90.00
_cell.angle_gamma   90.00
#
_symmetry.space_group_name_H-M   'P 1'
#
loop_
_entity.id
_entity.type
_entity.pdbx_description
1 polymer ?
#
loop_
_entity_poly.entity_id
_entity_poly.type
_entity_poly.pdbx_seq_one_letter_code
_entity_poly.pdbx_strand_id
1 'polypeptide(L)'
;MARPQFPNLPDEIMSNTIGLVGEESSLYLGAFIRAGIRGYELVHDPFILKRCNVTPIVYERPSQLGKSGNFRNFFLKCVDVGNIVAVYYEGFHRATTLGVEEGINVLERNVPTHVLSTLAVGIFNVCLGKEMEAITVFQQLARNGVDLKSEALFEIGDELETRLWSFHAPFLNTYGRTLKFPRGDFLGHSNTVHEEELCKNCWLHWLCLKISHML
;
A
#
# COMPACT_ATOMS: atom_id res chain seq x y z
N MET A 1 -3.19 34.98 21.92
CA MET A 1 -3.98 33.74 22.04
C MET A 1 -3.29 32.83 23.04
N ALA A 2 -4.01 32.31 24.04
CA ALA A 2 -3.45 31.31 24.96
C ALA A 2 -3.07 30.05 24.17
N ARG A 3 -1.87 29.52 24.38
CA ARG A 3 -1.50 28.22 23.79
C ARG A 3 -2.42 27.16 24.42
N PRO A 4 -3.05 26.28 23.63
CA PRO A 4 -3.80 25.16 24.21
C PRO A 4 -2.87 24.37 25.11
N GLN A 5 -3.21 24.28 26.40
CA GLN A 5 -2.49 23.42 27.33
C GLN A 5 -2.97 21.98 27.14
N PHE A 6 -2.01 21.06 27.05
CA PHE A 6 -2.32 19.64 27.03
C PHE A 6 -2.98 19.23 28.36
N PRO A 7 -4.08 18.47 28.35
CA PRO A 7 -4.79 18.09 29.58
C PRO A 7 -3.87 17.37 30.57
N ASN A 8 -3.98 17.72 31.85
CA ASN A 8 -3.25 17.06 32.94
C ASN A 8 -3.99 15.78 33.40
N LEU A 9 -4.25 14.88 32.45
CA LEU A 9 -4.79 13.53 32.69
C LEU A 9 -3.64 12.51 32.72
N PRO A 10 -3.82 11.29 33.28
CA PRO A 10 -2.85 10.21 33.15
C PRO A 10 -2.50 9.87 31.70
N ASP A 11 -1.25 9.46 31.44
CA ASP A 11 -0.77 9.13 30.09
C ASP A 11 -1.55 7.99 29.44
N GLU A 12 -2.01 7.01 30.21
CA GLU A 12 -2.85 5.93 29.71
C GLU A 12 -4.17 6.43 29.11
N ILE A 13 -4.86 7.34 29.81
CA ILE A 13 -6.13 7.93 29.34
C ILE A 13 -5.87 8.80 28.11
N MET A 14 -4.77 9.57 28.12
CA MET A 14 -4.39 10.39 26.98
C MET A 14 -4.01 9.56 25.77
N SER A 15 -3.22 8.50 25.94
CA SER A 15 -2.82 7.56 24.90
C SER A 15 -4.03 6.88 24.27
N ASN A 16 -4.97 6.39 25.08
CA ASN A 16 -6.21 5.80 24.58
C ASN A 16 -7.05 6.81 23.78
N THR A 17 -7.17 8.04 24.27
CA THR A 17 -7.90 9.10 23.56
C THR A 17 -7.23 9.45 22.23
N ILE A 18 -5.91 9.65 22.24
CA ILE A 18 -5.12 9.96 21.05
C ILE A 18 -5.18 8.79 20.05
N GLY A 19 -5.14 7.55 20.53
CA GLY A 19 -5.29 6.35 19.73
C GLY A 19 -6.62 6.34 18.97
N LEU A 20 -7.74 6.56 19.67
CA LEU A 20 -9.07 6.65 19.05
C LEU A 20 -9.16 7.78 18.01
N VAL A 21 -8.64 8.96 18.33
CA VAL A 21 -8.61 10.10 17.39
C VAL A 21 -7.71 9.78 16.18
N GLY A 22 -6.59 9.10 16.41
CA GLY A 22 -5.67 8.68 15.35
C GLY A 22 -6.24 7.60 14.45
N GLU A 23 -7.02 6.67 14.98
CA GLU A 23 -7.77 5.66 14.23
C GLU A 23 -8.88 6.29 13.38
N GLU A 24 -9.51 7.37 13.84
CA GLU A 24 -10.43 8.15 13.03
C GLU A 24 -9.66 8.86 11.89
N SER A 25 -8.67 9.68 12.23
CA SER A 25 -7.81 10.35 11.24
C SER A 25 -6.51 10.88 11.84
N SER A 26 -5.40 10.52 11.21
CA SER A 26 -4.07 11.10 11.46
C SER A 26 -4.01 12.63 11.35
N LEU A 27 -4.93 13.26 10.61
CA LEU A 27 -4.96 14.72 10.44
C LEU A 27 -5.30 15.46 11.75
N TYR A 28 -6.01 14.81 12.67
CA TYR A 28 -6.39 15.41 13.95
C TYR A 28 -5.25 15.39 14.97
N LEU A 29 -4.26 14.51 14.80
CA LEU A 29 -3.16 14.34 15.74
C LEU A 29 -2.24 15.56 15.84
N GLY A 30 -2.25 16.43 14.84
CA GLY A 30 -1.46 17.66 14.84
C GLY A 30 -1.80 18.61 16.01
N ALA A 31 -3.02 18.58 16.54
CA ALA A 31 -3.40 19.38 17.69
C ALA A 31 -2.66 18.93 18.97
N PHE A 32 -2.58 17.62 19.21
CA PHE A 32 -1.86 17.06 20.36
C PHE A 32 -0.36 17.32 20.27
N ILE A 33 0.23 17.19 19.08
CA ILE A 33 1.64 17.53 18.83
C ILE A 33 1.94 19.00 19.19
N ARG A 34 1.07 19.92 18.77
CA ARG A 34 1.26 21.36 19.02
C ARG A 34 1.02 21.78 20.49
N ALA A 35 0.34 20.94 21.26
CA ALA A 35 0.02 21.23 22.66
C ALA A 35 1.21 21.03 23.62
N GLY A 36 2.29 20.37 23.18
CA GLY A 36 3.55 20.30 23.93
C GLY A 36 4.32 19.00 23.73
N ILE A 37 5.50 18.91 24.38
CA ILE A 37 6.42 17.76 24.25
C ILE A 37 5.74 16.44 24.64
N ARG A 38 4.96 16.44 25.72
CA ARG A 38 4.19 15.27 26.16
C ARG A 38 3.20 14.78 25.10
N GLY A 39 2.50 15.70 24.44
CA GLY A 39 1.59 15.36 23.34
C GLY A 39 2.33 14.83 22.11
N TYR A 40 3.50 15.40 21.79
CA TYR A 40 4.38 14.89 20.74
C TYR A 40 4.83 13.46 21.03
N GLU A 41 5.30 13.18 22.25
CA GLU A 41 5.78 11.85 22.67
C GLU A 41 4.67 10.82 22.59
N LEU A 42 3.49 11.11 23.15
CA LEU A 42 2.34 10.20 23.11
C LEU A 42 1.89 9.90 21.68
N VAL A 43 1.75 10.91 20.81
CA VAL A 43 1.37 10.70 19.40
C VAL A 43 2.36 9.81 18.65
N HIS A 44 3.65 9.88 18.99
CA HIS A 44 4.69 9.09 18.37
C HIS A 44 4.96 7.75 19.07
N ASP A 45 4.12 7.37 20.02
CA ASP A 45 4.18 6.04 20.61
C ASP A 45 3.91 4.97 19.54
N PRO A 46 4.71 3.89 19.45
CA PRO A 46 4.52 2.84 18.45
C PRO A 46 3.13 2.22 18.44
N PHE A 47 2.46 2.12 19.60
CA PHE A 47 1.10 1.60 19.70
C PHE A 47 0.10 2.47 18.92
N ILE A 48 0.22 3.80 19.03
CA ILE A 48 -0.63 4.76 18.33
C ILE A 48 -0.29 4.75 16.84
N LEU A 49 0.99 4.88 16.49
CA LEU A 49 1.45 4.95 15.10
C LEU A 49 1.04 3.71 14.29
N LYS A 50 1.07 2.52 14.92
CA LYS A 50 0.71 1.25 14.26
C LYS A 50 -0.77 1.16 13.89
N ARG A 51 -1.65 1.84 14.62
CA ARG A 51 -3.12 1.80 14.47
C ARG A 51 -3.70 3.03 13.77
N CYS A 52 -2.91 4.10 13.67
CA CYS A 52 -3.36 5.36 13.12
C CYS A 52 -3.82 5.25 11.66
N ASN A 53 -4.96 5.86 11.34
CA ASN A 53 -5.49 5.95 9.98
C ASN A 53 -4.76 7.04 9.19
N VAL A 54 -3.83 6.61 8.35
CA VAL A 54 -3.01 7.48 7.48
C VAL A 54 -3.66 7.77 6.13
N THR A 55 -4.77 7.12 5.81
CA THR A 55 -5.49 7.26 4.53
C THR A 55 -5.83 8.71 4.18
N PRO A 56 -6.33 9.55 5.12
CA PRO A 56 -6.62 10.95 4.82
C PRO A 56 -5.39 11.77 4.39
N ILE A 57 -4.18 11.45 4.89
CA ILE A 57 -2.95 12.12 4.44
C ILE A 57 -2.70 11.84 2.96
N VAL A 58 -2.88 10.58 2.53
CA VAL A 58 -2.61 10.16 1.15
C VAL A 58 -3.60 10.78 0.18
N TYR A 59 -4.88 10.82 0.53
CA TYR A 59 -5.93 11.32 -0.37
C TYR A 59 -6.05 12.85 -0.36
N GLU A 60 -6.06 13.48 0.81
CA GLU A 60 -6.30 14.92 0.92
C GLU A 60 -5.01 15.72 0.72
N ARG A 61 -3.85 15.12 1.03
CA ARG A 61 -2.55 15.82 1.07
C ARG A 61 -1.41 14.99 0.46
N PRO A 62 -1.55 14.38 -0.72
CA PRO A 62 -0.52 13.52 -1.32
C PRO A 62 0.82 14.24 -1.50
N SER A 63 0.81 15.54 -1.86
CA SER A 63 2.02 16.35 -2.01
C SER A 63 2.82 16.50 -0.70
N GLN A 64 2.19 16.30 0.46
CA GLN A 64 2.83 16.37 1.76
C GLN A 64 3.54 15.06 2.17
N LEU A 65 3.49 14.03 1.31
CA LEU A 65 4.28 12.80 1.43
C LEU A 65 5.58 12.87 0.63
N GLY A 66 5.81 13.92 -0.16
CA GLY A 66 7.09 14.15 -0.82
C GLY A 66 8.22 14.46 0.16
N LYS A 67 9.47 14.52 -0.34
CA LYS A 67 10.68 14.72 0.49
C LYS A 67 10.64 15.96 1.41
N SER A 68 9.94 17.02 1.01
CA SER A 68 9.78 18.27 1.77
C SER A 68 8.42 18.42 2.46
N GLY A 69 7.58 17.39 2.40
CA GLY A 69 6.22 17.44 2.92
C GLY A 69 6.16 17.32 4.44
N ASN A 70 5.25 18.08 5.07
CA ASN A 70 5.16 18.15 6.54
C ASN A 70 4.75 16.82 7.18
N PHE A 71 4.08 15.94 6.43
CA PHE A 71 3.62 14.64 6.93
C PHE A 71 4.63 13.52 6.67
N ARG A 72 5.67 13.73 5.85
CA ARG A 72 6.60 12.66 5.44
C ARG A 72 7.26 11.97 6.62
N ASN A 73 7.79 12.73 7.58
CA ASN A 73 8.46 12.16 8.75
C ASN A 73 7.50 11.37 9.64
N PHE A 74 6.29 11.88 9.87
CA PHE A 74 5.27 11.17 10.64
C PHE A 74 4.86 9.88 9.93
N PHE A 75 4.58 9.95 8.63
CA PHE A 75 4.17 8.81 7.82
C PHE A 75 5.24 7.70 7.79
N LEU A 76 6.52 8.05 7.64
CA LEU A 76 7.61 7.09 7.69
C LEU A 76 7.73 6.40 9.05
N LYS A 77 7.49 7.12 10.16
CA LYS A 77 7.42 6.46 11.48
C LYS A 77 6.28 5.45 11.56
N CYS A 78 5.12 5.70 10.93
CA CYS A 78 4.05 4.72 10.81
C CYS A 78 4.50 3.48 10.00
N VAL A 79 5.24 3.69 8.90
CA VAL A 79 5.83 2.59 8.11
C VAL A 79 6.81 1.78 8.97
N ASP A 80 7.69 2.43 9.72
CA ASP A 80 8.72 1.78 10.54
C ASP A 80 8.10 0.84 11.59
N VAL A 81 7.03 1.27 12.27
CA VAL A 81 6.31 0.44 13.25
C VAL A 81 5.38 -0.62 12.64
N GLY A 82 5.30 -0.67 11.31
CA GLY A 82 4.52 -1.67 10.58
C GLY A 82 3.02 -1.39 10.56
N ASN A 83 2.61 -0.12 10.44
CA ASN A 83 1.24 0.23 10.09
C ASN A 83 0.93 -0.30 8.68
N ILE A 84 0.01 -1.26 8.57
CA ILE A 84 -0.27 -2.01 7.33
C ILE A 84 -0.62 -1.07 6.18
N VAL A 85 -1.45 -0.06 6.44
CA VAL A 85 -1.91 0.92 5.45
C VAL A 85 -0.77 1.84 5.02
N ALA A 86 0.05 2.32 5.97
CA ALA A 86 1.22 3.14 5.65
C ALA A 86 2.25 2.37 4.82
N VAL A 87 2.55 1.11 5.19
CA VAL A 87 3.43 0.21 4.44
C VAL A 87 2.92 0.01 3.01
N TYR A 88 1.62 -0.23 2.87
CA TYR A 88 0.99 -0.38 1.55
C TYR A 88 1.18 0.87 0.67
N TYR A 89 0.83 2.05 1.19
CA TYR A 89 0.96 3.29 0.44
C TYR A 89 2.41 3.69 0.15
N GLU A 90 3.34 3.50 1.09
CA GLU A 90 4.76 3.74 0.85
C GLU A 90 5.32 2.82 -0.23
N GLY A 91 4.89 1.56 -0.25
CA GLY A 91 5.27 0.61 -1.29
C GLY A 91 4.91 1.08 -2.69
N PHE A 92 3.69 1.61 -2.87
CA PHE A 92 3.26 2.17 -4.15
C PHE A 92 4.01 3.45 -4.49
N HIS A 93 4.21 4.34 -3.52
CA HIS A 93 4.99 5.56 -3.71
C HIS A 93 6.42 5.25 -4.18
N ARG A 94 7.08 4.24 -3.59
CA ARG A 94 8.42 3.82 -4.02
C ARG A 94 8.41 3.12 -5.38
N ALA A 95 7.41 2.28 -5.65
CA ALA A 95 7.28 1.63 -6.94
C ALA A 95 7.19 2.65 -8.09
N THR A 96 6.44 3.75 -7.92
CA THR A 96 6.30 4.78 -8.96
C THR A 96 7.49 5.72 -9.06
N THR A 97 8.24 5.93 -7.98
CA THR A 97 9.33 6.94 -7.94
C THR A 97 10.73 6.37 -8.08
N LEU A 98 10.96 5.14 -7.61
CA LEU A 98 12.27 4.50 -7.56
C LEU A 98 12.30 3.15 -8.30
N GLY A 99 11.12 2.62 -8.67
CA GLY A 99 10.97 1.34 -9.36
C GLY A 99 10.39 0.24 -8.46
N VAL A 100 9.83 -0.78 -9.09
CA VAL A 100 9.04 -1.82 -8.41
C VAL A 100 9.84 -2.65 -7.39
N GLU A 101 11.16 -2.78 -7.54
CA GLU A 101 12.01 -3.45 -6.52
C GLU A 101 11.97 -2.74 -5.17
N GLU A 102 12.05 -1.40 -5.17
CA GLU A 102 11.94 -0.60 -3.95
C GLU A 102 10.53 -0.66 -3.35
N GLY A 103 9.51 -0.82 -4.21
CA GLY A 103 8.15 -1.08 -3.76
C GLY A 103 8.01 -2.43 -3.07
N ILE A 104 8.56 -3.50 -3.66
CA ILE A 104 8.58 -4.86 -3.08
C ILE A 104 9.24 -4.84 -1.70
N ASN A 105 10.43 -4.25 -1.57
CA ASN A 105 11.20 -4.19 -0.31
C ASN A 105 10.38 -3.64 0.87
N VAL A 106 9.44 -2.72 0.61
CA VAL A 106 8.55 -2.18 1.64
C VAL A 106 7.34 -3.09 1.84
N LEU A 107 6.68 -3.51 0.75
CA LEU A 107 5.42 -4.25 0.79
C LEU A 107 5.56 -5.67 1.35
N GLU A 108 6.72 -6.30 1.24
CA GLU A 108 6.97 -7.66 1.75
C GLU A 108 6.62 -7.80 3.24
N ARG A 109 6.74 -6.73 4.03
CA ARG A 109 6.37 -6.71 5.46
C ARG A 109 4.89 -7.03 5.71
N ASN A 110 4.04 -6.82 4.71
CA ASN A 110 2.60 -7.07 4.78
C ASN A 110 2.20 -8.44 4.21
N VAL A 111 3.11 -9.12 3.51
CA VAL A 111 2.88 -10.41 2.86
C VAL A 111 2.99 -11.54 3.89
N PRO A 112 2.07 -12.53 3.88
CA PRO A 112 0.95 -12.68 2.98
C PRO A 112 -0.35 -12.04 3.48
N THR A 113 -0.38 -11.51 4.70
CA THR A 113 -1.62 -11.18 5.44
C THR A 113 -2.49 -10.10 4.80
N HIS A 114 -1.90 -9.08 4.17
CA HIS A 114 -2.67 -8.00 3.55
C HIS A 114 -2.85 -8.26 2.05
N VAL A 115 -4.09 -8.54 1.64
CA VAL A 115 -4.45 -8.95 0.27
C VAL A 115 -3.91 -8.01 -0.80
N LEU A 116 -4.11 -6.69 -0.67
CA LEU A 116 -3.67 -5.70 -1.66
C LEU A 116 -2.13 -5.63 -1.78
N SER A 117 -1.41 -5.69 -0.65
CA SER A 117 0.06 -5.71 -0.66
C SER A 117 0.58 -7.01 -1.28
N THR A 118 0.00 -8.15 -0.93
CA THR A 118 0.38 -9.46 -1.49
C THR A 118 0.14 -9.50 -2.99
N LEU A 119 -1.01 -9.02 -3.47
CA LEU A 119 -1.29 -8.93 -4.91
C LEU A 119 -0.29 -8.02 -5.61
N ALA A 120 -0.01 -6.83 -5.05
CA ALA A 120 0.96 -5.89 -5.61
C ALA A 120 2.38 -6.49 -5.70
N VAL A 121 2.86 -7.17 -4.65
CA VAL A 121 4.18 -7.83 -4.66
C VAL A 121 4.22 -8.95 -5.71
N GLY A 122 3.15 -9.72 -5.87
CA GLY A 122 3.05 -10.74 -6.92
C GLY A 122 3.16 -10.13 -8.31
N ILE A 123 2.40 -9.07 -8.58
CA ILE A 123 2.41 -8.34 -9.86
C ILE A 123 3.78 -7.68 -10.12
N PHE A 124 4.42 -7.08 -9.10
CA PHE A 124 5.75 -6.48 -9.25
C PHE A 124 6.82 -7.53 -9.56
N ASN A 125 6.75 -8.72 -8.96
CA ASN A 125 7.63 -9.83 -9.34
C ASN A 125 7.39 -10.28 -10.79
N VAL A 126 6.14 -10.29 -11.27
CA VAL A 126 5.81 -10.52 -12.69
C VAL A 126 6.46 -9.46 -13.59
N CYS A 127 6.38 -8.18 -13.23
CA CYS A 127 7.01 -7.07 -13.97
C CYS A 127 8.54 -7.26 -14.10
N LEU A 128 9.18 -7.75 -13.04
CA LEU A 128 10.62 -8.04 -13.02
C LEU A 128 11.00 -9.37 -13.70
N GLY A 129 10.02 -10.18 -14.10
CA GLY A 129 10.25 -11.52 -14.64
C GLY A 129 10.74 -12.54 -13.61
N LYS A 130 10.51 -12.28 -12.32
CA LYS A 130 10.82 -13.15 -11.17
C LYS A 130 9.69 -14.17 -10.98
N GLU A 131 9.63 -15.14 -11.89
CA GLU A 131 8.49 -16.08 -12.01
C GLU A 131 8.27 -16.92 -10.74
N MET A 132 9.33 -17.43 -10.12
CA MET A 132 9.22 -18.30 -8.95
C MET A 132 8.72 -17.55 -7.71
N GLU A 133 9.17 -16.32 -7.54
CA GLU A 133 8.75 -15.40 -6.50
C GLU A 133 7.28 -15.03 -6.70
N ALA A 134 6.89 -14.68 -7.93
CA ALA A 134 5.50 -14.41 -8.27
C ALA A 134 4.57 -15.60 -7.98
N ILE A 135 4.97 -16.82 -8.38
CA ILE A 135 4.23 -18.06 -8.08
C ILE A 135 4.02 -18.22 -6.58
N THR A 136 5.09 -18.05 -5.80
CA THR A 136 5.06 -18.22 -4.34
C THR A 136 4.07 -17.24 -3.71
N VAL A 137 4.11 -15.98 -4.13
CA VAL A 137 3.23 -14.93 -3.61
C VAL A 137 1.77 -15.16 -4.01
N PHE A 138 1.50 -15.55 -5.26
CA PHE A 138 0.14 -15.85 -5.70
C PHE A 138 -0.43 -17.10 -5.02
N GLN A 139 0.38 -18.12 -4.72
CA GLN A 139 -0.06 -19.26 -3.92
C GLN A 139 -0.42 -18.84 -2.49
N GLN A 140 0.36 -17.94 -1.87
CA GLN A 140 0.03 -17.38 -0.56
C GLN A 140 -1.28 -16.59 -0.60
N LEU A 141 -1.50 -15.80 -1.65
CA LEU A 141 -2.74 -15.05 -1.86
C LEU A 141 -3.95 -15.98 -1.99
N ALA A 142 -3.83 -17.05 -2.78
CA ALA A 142 -4.87 -18.05 -2.94
C ALA A 142 -5.20 -18.77 -1.62
N ARG A 143 -4.17 -19.06 -0.79
CA ARG A 143 -4.36 -19.65 0.55
C ARG A 143 -5.12 -18.74 1.51
N ASN A 144 -5.13 -17.43 1.29
CA ASN A 144 -5.94 -16.47 2.05
C ASN A 144 -7.40 -16.41 1.56
N GLY A 145 -7.82 -17.30 0.66
CA GLY A 145 -9.20 -17.38 0.17
C GLY A 145 -9.49 -16.49 -1.04
N VAL A 146 -8.48 -15.86 -1.65
CA VAL A 146 -8.66 -15.09 -2.88
C VAL A 146 -8.69 -16.02 -4.08
N ASP A 147 -9.80 -16.06 -4.82
CA ASP A 147 -9.88 -16.78 -6.07
C ASP A 147 -9.27 -15.95 -7.22
N LEU A 148 -8.08 -16.35 -7.66
CA LEU A 148 -7.31 -15.68 -8.72
C LEU A 148 -7.94 -15.81 -10.12
N LYS A 149 -8.98 -16.65 -10.27
CA LYS A 149 -9.74 -16.82 -11.52
C LYS A 149 -11.10 -16.12 -11.46
N SER A 150 -11.44 -15.49 -10.34
CA SER A 150 -12.71 -14.80 -10.18
C SER A 150 -12.67 -13.36 -10.69
N GLU A 151 -13.84 -12.86 -11.10
CA GLU A 151 -14.03 -11.45 -11.48
C GLU A 151 -13.80 -10.50 -10.29
N ALA A 152 -13.98 -10.97 -9.04
CA ALA A 152 -13.70 -10.18 -7.84
C ALA A 152 -12.23 -9.71 -7.78
N LEU A 153 -11.32 -10.36 -8.50
CA LEU A 153 -9.94 -9.90 -8.64
C LEU A 153 -9.85 -8.55 -9.37
N PHE A 154 -10.80 -8.19 -10.24
CA PHE A 154 -10.85 -6.86 -10.85
C PHE A 154 -11.17 -5.76 -9.86
N GLU A 155 -12.10 -5.97 -8.93
CA GLU A 155 -12.40 -4.95 -7.92
C GLU A 155 -11.16 -4.64 -7.07
N ILE A 156 -10.40 -5.68 -6.72
CA ILE A 156 -9.11 -5.55 -6.04
C ILE A 156 -8.09 -4.86 -6.97
N GLY A 157 -8.06 -5.23 -8.25
CA GLY A 157 -7.19 -4.66 -9.26
C GLY A 157 -7.42 -3.17 -9.53
N ASP A 158 -8.68 -2.74 -9.64
CA ASP A 158 -9.10 -1.35 -9.84
C ASP A 158 -8.64 -0.47 -8.67
N GLU A 159 -8.62 -1.02 -7.44
CA GLU A 159 -8.00 -0.33 -6.32
C GLU A 159 -6.50 -0.13 -6.55
N LEU A 160 -5.75 -1.16 -6.94
CA LEU A 160 -4.31 -1.03 -7.21
C LEU A 160 -4.02 0.02 -8.29
N GLU A 161 -4.82 0.04 -9.35
CA GLU A 161 -4.69 1.04 -10.42
C GLU A 161 -4.97 2.45 -9.93
N THR A 162 -6.07 2.64 -9.21
CA THR A 162 -6.43 3.93 -8.61
C THR A 162 -5.30 4.45 -7.72
N ARG A 163 -4.61 3.54 -7.02
CA ARG A 163 -3.48 3.84 -6.13
C ARG A 163 -2.25 4.26 -6.91
N LEU A 164 -1.90 3.54 -7.97
CA LEU A 164 -0.80 3.91 -8.87
C LEU A 164 -1.05 5.29 -9.50
N TRP A 165 -2.27 5.56 -9.97
CA TRP A 165 -2.68 6.88 -10.44
C TRP A 165 -2.46 7.98 -9.39
N SER A 166 -2.87 7.72 -8.15
CA SER A 166 -2.73 8.68 -7.04
C SER A 166 -1.26 9.00 -6.71
N PHE A 167 -0.34 8.07 -6.99
CA PHE A 167 1.10 8.26 -6.85
C PHE A 167 1.81 8.64 -8.15
N HIS A 168 1.07 9.15 -9.14
CA HIS A 168 1.59 9.65 -10.41
C HIS A 168 2.42 8.59 -11.15
N ALA A 169 1.86 7.39 -11.30
CA ALA A 169 2.48 6.34 -12.11
C ALA A 169 2.93 6.89 -13.48
N PRO A 170 4.11 6.49 -13.96
CA PRO A 170 4.77 7.21 -15.06
C PRO A 170 4.26 6.81 -16.47
N PHE A 171 3.51 5.71 -16.61
CA PHE A 171 2.99 5.18 -17.88
C PHE A 171 4.06 4.92 -18.95
N LEU A 172 5.23 4.49 -18.52
CA LEU A 172 6.38 4.30 -19.42
C LEU A 172 6.45 2.88 -20.00
N ASN A 173 5.62 1.95 -19.50
CA ASN A 173 5.72 0.53 -19.80
C ASN A 173 7.17 0.03 -19.61
N THR A 174 7.80 0.46 -18.52
CA THR A 174 9.21 0.22 -18.20
C THR A 174 9.49 -1.28 -18.19
N TYR A 175 8.52 -2.07 -17.76
CA TYR A 175 8.65 -3.50 -17.54
C TYR A 175 8.15 -4.37 -18.69
N GLY A 176 7.65 -3.78 -19.79
CA GLY A 176 7.08 -4.56 -20.90
C GLY A 176 8.03 -5.59 -21.53
N ARG A 177 9.35 -5.39 -21.43
CA ARG A 177 10.36 -6.35 -21.91
C ARG A 177 10.75 -7.41 -20.89
N THR A 178 10.66 -7.09 -19.60
CA THR A 178 11.07 -7.99 -18.51
C THR A 178 9.90 -8.79 -17.97
N LEU A 179 8.67 -8.36 -18.25
CA LEU A 179 7.45 -9.01 -17.79
C LEU A 179 7.43 -10.48 -18.21
N LYS A 180 7.29 -11.36 -17.22
CA LYS A 180 7.05 -12.79 -17.44
C LYS A 180 5.92 -13.25 -16.55
N PHE A 181 4.79 -13.59 -17.17
CA PHE A 181 3.67 -14.17 -16.43
C PHE A 181 3.99 -15.63 -16.09
N PRO A 182 3.95 -16.01 -14.80
CA PRO A 182 4.32 -17.34 -14.37
C PRO A 182 3.38 -18.41 -14.95
N ARG A 183 3.96 -19.54 -15.31
CA ARG A 183 3.21 -20.74 -15.72
C ARG A 183 2.95 -21.62 -14.51
N GLY A 184 1.69 -21.74 -14.09
CA GLY A 184 1.28 -22.66 -13.04
C GLY A 184 -0.19 -23.04 -13.18
N ASP A 185 -0.55 -24.28 -12.85
CA ASP A 185 -1.89 -24.84 -13.12
C ASP A 185 -3.04 -24.09 -12.41
N PHE A 186 -2.71 -23.40 -11.31
CA PHE A 186 -3.65 -22.55 -10.56
C PHE A 186 -3.85 -21.15 -11.19
N LEU A 187 -3.04 -20.79 -12.18
CA LEU A 187 -3.10 -19.53 -12.92
C LEU A 187 -3.71 -19.80 -14.30
N GLY A 188 -4.78 -19.09 -14.66
CA GLY A 188 -5.26 -19.12 -16.04
C GLY A 188 -4.36 -18.24 -16.92
N HIS A 189 -4.01 -18.75 -18.10
CA HIS A 189 -3.28 -18.03 -19.13
C HIS A 189 -3.96 -18.25 -20.49
N SER A 190 -4.12 -17.19 -21.28
CA SER A 190 -4.63 -17.29 -22.65
C SER A 190 -3.44 -17.36 -23.60
N ASN A 191 -3.33 -18.45 -24.36
CA ASN A 191 -2.41 -18.51 -25.51
C ASN A 191 -2.98 -17.78 -26.74
N THR A 192 -4.21 -17.26 -26.66
CA THR A 192 -4.96 -16.70 -27.79
C THR A 192 -5.32 -15.24 -27.50
N VAL A 193 -4.63 -14.35 -28.21
CA VAL A 193 -4.99 -12.93 -28.33
C VAL A 193 -6.16 -12.84 -29.30
N HIS A 194 -7.38 -13.10 -28.83
CA HIS A 194 -8.57 -12.68 -29.56
C HIS A 194 -9.28 -11.63 -28.72
N GLU A 195 -9.30 -10.40 -29.24
CA GLU A 195 -9.64 -9.14 -28.57
C GLU A 195 -11.12 -9.01 -28.16
N GLU A 196 -11.97 -10.03 -28.35
CA GLU A 196 -13.42 -9.86 -28.20
C GLU A 196 -14.07 -10.67 -27.07
N GLU A 197 -13.39 -11.67 -26.49
CA GLU A 197 -13.86 -12.35 -25.27
C GLU A 197 -12.70 -12.54 -24.30
N LEU A 198 -12.63 -11.69 -23.27
CA LEU A 198 -11.70 -11.84 -22.17
C LEU A 198 -11.85 -13.26 -21.60
N CYS A 199 -10.81 -14.08 -21.74
CA CYS A 199 -10.72 -15.38 -21.08
C CYS A 199 -11.05 -15.18 -19.58
N LYS A 200 -12.19 -15.73 -19.13
CA LYS A 200 -12.69 -15.58 -17.77
C LYS A 200 -11.76 -16.16 -16.70
N ASN A 201 -10.76 -16.96 -17.09
CA ASN A 201 -9.76 -17.51 -16.18
C ASN A 201 -8.46 -16.68 -16.16
N CYS A 202 -8.33 -15.69 -17.04
CA CYS A 202 -7.09 -14.97 -17.31
C CYS A 202 -7.03 -13.59 -16.65
N TRP A 203 -7.90 -13.32 -15.66
CA TRP A 203 -7.99 -12.01 -15.01
C TRP A 203 -6.68 -11.52 -14.41
N LEU A 204 -5.98 -12.37 -13.66
CA LEU A 204 -4.68 -12.01 -13.09
C LEU A 204 -3.66 -11.65 -14.17
N HIS A 205 -3.68 -12.35 -15.31
CA HIS A 205 -2.80 -12.06 -16.44
C HIS A 205 -3.05 -10.66 -17.00
N TRP A 206 -4.32 -10.31 -17.25
CA TRP A 206 -4.70 -8.99 -17.73
C TRP A 206 -4.37 -7.88 -16.74
N LEU A 207 -4.60 -8.12 -15.45
CA LEU A 207 -4.23 -7.18 -14.40
C LEU A 207 -2.72 -6.94 -14.35
N CYS A 208 -1.90 -8.00 -14.44
CA CYS A 208 -0.44 -7.87 -14.51
C CYS A 208 0.00 -7.02 -15.70
N LEU A 209 -0.58 -7.25 -16.89
CA LEU A 209 -0.27 -6.46 -18.09
C LEU A 209 -0.65 -4.98 -17.91
N LYS A 210 -1.85 -4.72 -17.38
CA LYS A 210 -2.36 -3.37 -17.18
C LYS A 210 -1.49 -2.58 -16.19
N ILE A 211 -1.16 -3.18 -15.05
CA ILE A 211 -0.27 -2.56 -14.05
C ILE A 211 1.14 -2.35 -14.61
N SER A 212 1.67 -3.32 -15.38
CA SER A 212 2.96 -3.17 -16.05
C SER A 212 2.99 -2.04 -17.08
N HIS A 213 1.87 -1.71 -17.71
CA HIS A 213 1.82 -0.57 -18.63
C HIS A 213 1.84 0.77 -17.89
N MET A 214 1.28 0.81 -16.67
CA MET A 214 1.28 2.02 -15.83
C MET A 214 2.68 2.35 -15.26
N LEU A 215 3.55 1.36 -15.13
CA LEU A 215 4.87 1.44 -14.50
C LEU A 215 6.00 1.40 -15.53
#